data_AF-A0A9N9IB38-F1
#
_entry.id   AF-A0A9N9IB38-F1
#
_cell.length_a   1.000
_cell.length_b   1.000
_cell.length_c   1.000
_cell.angle_alpha   90.00
_cell.angle_beta   90.00
_cell.angle_gamma   90.00
#
_symmetry.space_group_name_H-M   'P 1'
#
loop_
_entity.id
_entity.type
_entity.pdbx_description
1 polymer ?
#
loop_
_entity_poly.entity_id
_entity_poly.type
_entity_poly.pdbx_seq_one_letter_code
_entity_poly.pdbx_strand_id
1 'polypeptide(L)'
;EDSKQKCSCDACKDKYVRLSNLKAPSLTQRVNKTAVAVIIGWILFGYLTYKVSTVEVDIEVWDPYEILGISEGASSDQIKKVYKKLSLQWHPDKAPEDQKAEHEIKFIDITKAYKVLTDDDIRKNYEEWGHPDGKQ
;
A
#
# COMPACT_ATOMS: atom_id res chain seq x y z
N GLU A 1 -4.63 72.77 3.05
CA GLU A 1 -3.52 71.94 3.57
C GLU A 1 -3.54 71.93 5.10
N ASP A 2 -3.65 70.76 5.75
CA ASP A 2 -3.52 70.64 7.22
C ASP A 2 -2.12 70.13 7.57
N SER A 3 -1.20 71.05 7.80
CA SER A 3 0.15 70.78 8.27
C SER A 3 0.14 70.47 9.76
N LYS A 4 0.02 69.17 10.11
CA LYS A 4 0.20 68.68 11.48
C LYS A 4 1.54 69.15 12.06
N GLN A 5 1.49 70.19 12.88
CA GLN A 5 2.63 70.70 13.62
C GLN A 5 3.12 69.63 14.59
N LYS A 6 4.28 69.02 14.29
CA LYS A 6 4.92 68.04 15.17
C LYS A 6 5.39 68.75 16.44
N CYS A 7 4.72 68.47 17.56
CA CYS A 7 5.08 69.01 18.87
C CYS A 7 6.50 68.55 19.26
N SER A 8 7.39 69.49 19.59
CA SER A 8 8.81 69.25 19.88
C SER A 8 9.17 69.29 21.37
N CYS A 9 8.18 69.20 22.27
CA CYS A 9 8.44 69.16 23.70
C CYS A 9 9.08 67.83 24.13
N ASP A 10 9.87 67.87 25.21
CA ASP A 10 10.60 66.70 25.68
C ASP A 10 9.67 65.55 26.10
N ALA A 11 8.49 65.86 26.63
CA ALA A 11 7.45 64.87 26.91
C ALA A 11 6.92 64.16 25.65
N CYS A 12 6.82 64.86 24.50
CA CYS A 12 6.42 64.23 23.23
C CYS A 12 7.54 63.40 22.62
N LYS A 13 8.79 63.86 22.74
CA LYS A 13 9.96 63.09 22.31
C LYS A 13 10.07 61.79 23.10
N ASP A 14 9.92 61.86 24.42
CA ASP A 14 9.92 60.68 25.29
C ASP A 14 8.79 59.71 24.96
N LYS A 15 7.59 60.22 24.69
CA LYS A 15 6.46 59.39 24.25
C LYS A 15 6.73 58.72 22.92
N TYR A 16 7.31 59.44 21.95
CA TYR A 16 7.67 58.87 20.64
C TYR A 16 8.75 57.80 20.77
N VAL A 17 9.79 58.05 21.57
CA VAL A 17 10.87 57.09 21.85
C VAL A 17 10.34 55.85 22.56
N ARG A 18 9.41 56.00 23.52
CA ARG A 18 8.74 54.86 24.15
C ARG A 18 7.91 54.06 23.15
N LEU A 19 7.13 54.73 22.30
CA LEU A 19 6.32 54.07 21.26
C LEU A 19 7.20 53.37 20.21
N SER A 20 8.35 53.94 19.83
CA SER A 20 9.29 53.29 18.91
C SER A 20 10.04 52.11 19.56
N ASN A 21 10.19 52.11 20.88
CA ASN A 21 10.81 51.03 21.63
C ASN A 21 9.84 49.92 22.04
N LEU A 22 8.53 50.09 21.83
CA LEU A 22 7.55 49.00 21.91
C LEU A 22 7.73 48.08 20.71
N LYS A 23 8.68 47.14 20.81
CA LYS A 23 8.80 46.03 19.85
C LYS A 23 7.53 45.18 19.97
N ALA A 24 6.77 45.08 18.88
CA ALA A 24 5.72 44.08 18.79
C ALA A 24 6.37 42.70 19.05
N PRO A 25 5.82 41.87 19.96
CA PRO A 25 6.39 40.56 20.22
C PRO A 25 6.43 39.79 18.89
N SER A 26 7.60 39.21 18.58
CA SER A 26 7.77 38.50 17.32
C SER A 26 6.73 37.38 17.25
N LEU A 27 6.08 37.24 16.09
CA LEU A 27 5.09 36.18 15.82
C LEU A 27 5.64 34.77 16.19
N THR A 28 6.96 34.65 16.13
CA THR A 28 7.78 33.49 16.49
C THR A 28 7.86 33.16 17.99
N GLN A 29 7.43 34.04 18.90
CA GLN A 29 7.43 33.75 20.34
C GLN A 29 6.18 32.97 20.81
N ARG A 30 5.22 32.71 19.90
CA ARG A 30 3.95 32.02 20.23
C ARG A 30 3.73 30.68 19.51
N VAL A 31 4.63 30.27 18.61
CA VAL A 31 4.57 28.93 18.02
C VAL A 31 5.15 27.93 19.02
N ASN A 32 4.25 27.23 19.72
CA ASN A 32 4.63 26.15 20.60
C ASN A 32 5.29 25.04 19.76
N LYS A 33 6.52 24.64 20.11
CA LYS A 33 7.24 23.57 19.39
C LYS A 33 6.42 22.28 19.30
N THR A 34 5.55 22.04 20.30
CA THR A 34 4.60 20.92 20.28
C THR A 34 3.52 21.08 19.21
N ALA A 35 3.00 22.29 18.99
CA ALA A 35 2.01 22.56 17.96
C ALA A 35 2.59 22.38 16.54
N VAL A 36 3.84 22.79 16.33
CA VAL A 36 4.54 22.56 15.05
C VAL A 36 4.76 21.06 14.81
N ALA A 37 5.20 20.31 15.83
CA ALA A 37 5.36 18.87 15.74
C ALA A 37 4.04 18.14 15.42
N VAL A 38 2.93 18.59 16.03
CA VAL A 38 1.59 18.04 15.76
C VAL A 38 1.16 18.29 14.32
N ILE A 39 1.35 19.51 13.79
CA ILE A 39 1.00 19.83 12.39
C ILE A 39 1.81 19.00 11.40
N ILE A 40 3.11 18.83 11.64
CA ILE A 40 3.96 17.96 10.80
C ILE A 40 3.46 16.51 10.85
N GLY A 41 3.08 16.03 12.04
CA GLY A 41 2.49 14.70 12.21
C GLY A 41 1.20 14.54 11.40
N TRP A 42 0.30 15.52 11.41
CA TRP A 42 -0.94 15.49 10.61
C TRP A 42 -0.68 15.55 9.11
N ILE A 43 0.32 16.31 8.67
CA ILE A 43 0.72 16.35 7.25
C ILE A 43 1.31 15.01 6.81
N LEU A 44 2.20 14.42 7.62
CA LEU A 44 2.78 13.11 7.35
C LEU A 44 1.72 12.02 7.36
N PHE A 45 0.81 12.04 8.33
CA PHE A 45 -0.31 11.11 8.39
C PHE A 45 -1.21 11.26 7.17
N GLY A 46 -1.60 12.48 6.82
CA GLY A 46 -2.38 12.77 5.60
C GLY A 46 -1.69 12.29 4.33
N TYR A 47 -0.38 12.48 4.22
CA TYR A 47 0.42 11.99 3.10
C TYR A 47 0.49 10.45 3.07
N LEU A 48 0.69 9.80 4.21
CA LEU A 48 0.66 8.34 4.31
C LEU A 48 -0.71 7.78 3.96
N THR A 49 -1.80 8.36 4.46
CA THR A 49 -3.15 7.93 4.11
C THR A 49 -3.46 8.13 2.64
N TYR A 50 -3.01 9.25 2.05
CA TYR A 50 -3.11 9.48 0.62
C TYR A 50 -2.36 8.40 -0.15
N LYS A 51 -1.10 8.12 0.22
CA LYS A 51 -0.30 7.07 -0.41
C LYS A 51 -0.97 5.70 -0.29
N VAL A 52 -1.44 5.31 0.90
CA VAL A 52 -2.19 4.05 1.13
C VAL A 52 -3.44 3.97 0.26
N SER A 53 -4.20 5.06 0.10
CA SER A 53 -5.39 5.07 -0.75
C SER A 53 -5.11 4.96 -2.25
N THR A 54 -3.90 5.33 -2.67
CA THR A 54 -3.45 5.24 -4.07
C THR A 54 -2.67 3.98 -4.39
N VAL A 55 -2.38 3.14 -3.40
CA VAL A 55 -1.79 1.82 -3.66
C VAL A 55 -2.91 0.94 -4.18
N GLU A 56 -2.84 0.58 -5.46
CA GLU A 56 -3.59 -0.54 -6.00
C GLU A 56 -3.12 -1.79 -5.25
N VAL A 57 -3.97 -2.31 -4.37
CA VAL A 57 -3.74 -3.60 -3.72
C VAL A 57 -4.19 -4.64 -4.72
N ASP A 58 -3.24 -5.16 -5.49
CA ASP A 58 -3.47 -6.35 -6.29
C ASP A 58 -3.67 -7.52 -5.33
N ILE A 59 -4.93 -7.82 -5.02
CA ILE A 59 -5.28 -9.05 -4.33
C ILE A 59 -5.04 -10.16 -5.35
N GLU A 60 -3.88 -10.79 -5.28
CA GLU A 60 -3.57 -11.99 -6.06
C GLU A 60 -4.46 -13.13 -5.53
N VAL A 61 -5.69 -13.18 -6.02
CA VAL A 61 -6.65 -14.24 -5.68
C VAL A 61 -6.16 -15.50 -6.36
N TRP A 62 -5.79 -16.51 -5.57
CA TRP A 62 -5.35 -17.79 -6.09
C TRP A 62 -6.54 -18.51 -6.73
N ASP A 63 -6.58 -18.55 -8.06
CA ASP A 63 -7.63 -19.21 -8.84
C ASP A 63 -7.09 -20.48 -9.53
N PRO A 64 -7.59 -21.68 -9.17
CA PRO A 64 -7.15 -22.94 -9.78
C PRO A 64 -7.48 -23.04 -11.28
N TYR A 65 -8.53 -22.36 -11.76
CA TYR A 65 -8.91 -22.35 -13.17
C TYR A 65 -7.97 -21.47 -13.99
N GLU A 66 -7.58 -20.30 -13.47
CA GLU A 66 -6.60 -19.42 -14.12
C GLU A 66 -5.21 -20.05 -14.15
N ILE A 67 -4.79 -20.71 -13.06
CA ILE A 67 -3.49 -21.41 -12.99
C ILE A 67 -3.38 -22.51 -14.06
N LEU A 68 -4.46 -23.23 -14.30
CA LEU A 68 -4.52 -24.25 -15.35
C LEU A 68 -4.87 -23.66 -16.73
N GLY A 69 -5.33 -22.41 -16.81
CA GLY A 69 -5.74 -21.75 -18.06
C GLY A 69 -6.99 -22.38 -18.68
N ILE A 70 -7.96 -22.77 -17.86
CA ILE A 70 -9.21 -23.40 -18.27
C ILE A 70 -10.42 -22.59 -17.78
N SER A 71 -11.58 -22.83 -18.38
CA SER A 71 -12.84 -22.23 -17.91
C SER A 71 -13.37 -22.98 -16.68
N GLU A 72 -14.06 -22.26 -15.79
CA GLU A 72 -14.77 -22.80 -14.61
C GLU A 72 -15.74 -23.96 -14.95
N GLY A 73 -16.23 -24.03 -16.19
CA GLY A 73 -17.12 -25.10 -16.67
C GLY A 73 -16.42 -26.28 -17.37
N ALA A 74 -15.08 -26.38 -17.29
CA ALA A 74 -14.33 -27.42 -17.96
C ALA A 74 -14.65 -28.83 -17.40
N SER A 75 -14.67 -29.83 -18.29
CA SER A 75 -14.90 -31.21 -17.84
C SER A 75 -13.67 -31.80 -17.14
N SER A 76 -13.88 -32.79 -16.28
CA SER A 76 -12.80 -33.50 -15.58
C SER A 76 -11.75 -34.11 -16.53
N ASP A 77 -12.16 -34.52 -17.73
CA ASP A 77 -11.25 -35.00 -18.77
C ASP A 77 -10.38 -33.89 -19.36
N GLN A 78 -10.93 -32.67 -19.53
CA GLN A 78 -10.16 -31.51 -19.97
C GLN A 78 -9.14 -31.09 -18.91
N ILE A 79 -9.55 -31.07 -17.63
CA ILE A 79 -8.68 -30.75 -16.50
C ILE A 79 -7.47 -31.70 -16.47
N LYS A 80 -7.71 -33.02 -16.57
CA LYS A 80 -6.63 -34.03 -16.62
C LYS A 80 -5.70 -33.86 -17.81
N LYS A 81 -6.25 -33.54 -18.99
CA LYS A 81 -5.47 -33.36 -20.21
C LYS A 81 -4.55 -32.14 -20.11
N VAL A 82 -5.06 -31.02 -19.59
CA VAL A 82 -4.30 -29.78 -19.41
C VAL A 82 -3.25 -29.95 -18.32
N TYR A 83 -3.60 -30.55 -17.19
CA TYR A 83 -2.65 -30.90 -16.13
C TYR A 83 -1.47 -31.70 -16.69
N LYS A 84 -1.74 -32.79 -17.42
CA LYS A 84 -0.67 -33.62 -18.03
C LYS A 84 0.26 -32.81 -18.94
N LYS A 85 -0.28 -31.86 -19.72
CA LYS A 85 0.49 -31.00 -20.60
C LYS A 85 1.40 -30.06 -19.81
N LEU A 86 0.84 -29.38 -18.79
CA LEU A 86 1.55 -28.42 -17.96
C LEU A 86 2.59 -29.09 -17.07
N SER A 87 2.28 -30.24 -16.46
CA SER A 87 3.22 -31.03 -15.66
C SER A 87 4.45 -31.46 -16.45
N LEU A 88 4.31 -31.77 -17.74
CA LEU A 88 5.45 -32.12 -18.60
C LEU A 88 6.30 -30.92 -19.00
N GLN A 89 5.70 -29.73 -19.07
CA GLN A 89 6.37 -28.48 -19.41
C GLN A 89 7.16 -27.93 -18.22
N TRP A 90 6.54 -27.93 -17.03
CA TRP A 90 7.10 -27.36 -15.81
C TRP A 90 7.78 -28.40 -14.91
N HIS A 91 8.03 -29.61 -15.40
CA HIS A 91 8.66 -30.65 -14.59
C HIS A 91 10.06 -30.22 -14.13
N PRO A 92 10.40 -30.32 -12.82
CA PRO A 92 11.68 -29.84 -12.28
C PRO A 92 12.90 -30.59 -12.84
N ASP A 93 12.72 -31.82 -13.31
CA ASP A 93 13.76 -32.64 -13.96
C ASP A 93 14.21 -32.10 -15.33
N LYS A 94 13.33 -31.35 -16.02
CA LYS A 94 13.62 -30.79 -17.34
C LYS A 94 14.03 -29.32 -17.29
N ALA A 95 14.03 -28.72 -16.10
CA ALA A 95 14.35 -27.33 -15.89
C ALA A 95 15.87 -27.11 -15.95
N PRO A 96 16.34 -26.02 -16.59
CA PRO A 96 17.74 -25.63 -16.49
C PRO A 96 18.04 -25.13 -15.06
N GLU A 97 19.31 -25.23 -14.64
CA GLU A 97 19.73 -25.02 -13.24
C GLU A 97 19.33 -23.62 -12.69
N ASP A 98 19.28 -22.61 -13.56
CA ASP A 98 18.89 -21.23 -13.28
C ASP A 98 17.38 -21.05 -13.05
N GLN A 99 16.54 -21.90 -13.65
CA GLN A 99 15.07 -21.80 -13.60
C GLN A 99 14.43 -22.96 -12.81
N LYS A 100 15.24 -23.81 -12.19
CA LYS A 100 14.75 -24.98 -11.43
C LYS A 100 13.78 -24.60 -10.32
N ALA A 101 14.06 -23.52 -9.61
CA ALA A 101 13.19 -22.99 -8.56
C ALA A 101 11.85 -22.49 -9.13
N GLU A 102 11.86 -21.76 -10.23
CA GLU A 102 10.63 -21.28 -10.88
C GLU A 102 9.76 -22.43 -11.38
N HIS A 103 10.38 -23.44 -11.99
CA HIS A 103 9.70 -24.66 -12.43
C HIS A 103 9.10 -25.43 -11.26
N GLU A 104 9.82 -25.56 -10.14
CA GLU A 104 9.31 -26.22 -8.94
C GLU A 104 8.10 -25.49 -8.37
N ILE A 105 8.16 -24.16 -8.23
CA ILE A 105 7.05 -23.33 -7.75
C ILE A 105 5.83 -23.50 -8.68
N LYS A 106 6.01 -23.34 -10.00
CA LYS A 106 4.92 -23.51 -10.98
C LYS A 106 4.34 -24.93 -10.94
N PHE A 107 5.19 -25.95 -10.82
CA PHE A 107 4.74 -27.34 -10.74
C PHE A 107 3.90 -27.60 -9.49
N ILE A 108 4.31 -27.06 -8.35
CA ILE A 108 3.54 -27.13 -7.10
C ILE A 108 2.17 -26.46 -7.28
N ASP A 109 2.12 -25.25 -7.86
CA ASP A 109 0.86 -24.54 -8.10
C ASP A 109 -0.08 -25.30 -9.03
N ILE A 110 0.43 -25.82 -10.16
CA ILE A 110 -0.33 -26.64 -11.10
C ILE A 110 -0.89 -27.88 -10.40
N THR A 111 -0.09 -28.51 -9.54
CA THR A 111 -0.50 -29.71 -8.80
C THR A 111 -1.56 -29.39 -7.76
N LYS A 112 -1.43 -28.27 -7.03
CA LYS A 112 -2.43 -27.78 -6.08
C LYS A 112 -3.74 -27.45 -6.78
N ALA A 113 -3.69 -26.74 -7.90
CA ALA A 113 -4.86 -26.40 -8.71
C ALA A 113 -5.59 -27.65 -9.19
N TYR A 114 -4.86 -28.63 -9.74
CA TYR A 114 -5.44 -29.91 -10.14
C TYR A 114 -6.13 -30.65 -8.98
N LYS A 115 -5.51 -30.66 -7.79
CA LYS A 115 -6.08 -31.28 -6.60
C LYS A 115 -7.39 -30.61 -6.17
N VAL A 116 -7.43 -29.28 -6.15
CA VAL A 116 -8.67 -28.52 -5.83
C VAL A 116 -9.81 -28.87 -6.78
N LEU A 117 -9.52 -29.06 -8.07
CA LEU A 117 -10.57 -29.36 -9.06
C LEU A 117 -10.98 -30.83 -9.12
N THR A 118 -10.23 -31.73 -8.48
CA THR A 118 -10.47 -33.18 -8.58
C THR A 118 -10.85 -33.85 -7.27
N ASP A 119 -10.46 -33.27 -6.13
CA ASP A 119 -10.72 -33.78 -4.79
C ASP A 119 -11.75 -32.89 -4.09
N ASP A 120 -12.88 -33.49 -3.71
CA ASP A 120 -13.99 -32.77 -3.08
C ASP A 120 -13.61 -32.20 -1.70
N ASP A 121 -12.72 -32.85 -0.94
CA ASP A 121 -12.29 -32.38 0.38
C ASP A 121 -11.41 -31.12 0.25
N ILE A 122 -10.50 -31.14 -0.73
CA ILE A 122 -9.61 -30.00 -1.02
C ILE A 122 -10.40 -28.85 -1.65
N ARG A 123 -11.38 -29.15 -2.51
CA ARG A 123 -12.29 -28.14 -3.05
C ARG A 123 -13.04 -27.42 -1.94
N LYS A 124 -13.55 -28.17 -0.95
CA LYS A 124 -14.24 -27.58 0.19
C LYS A 124 -13.33 -26.65 1.00
N ASN A 125 -12.07 -27.04 1.21
CA ASN A 125 -11.08 -26.17 1.87
C ASN A 125 -10.85 -24.88 1.09
N TYR A 126 -10.77 -24.96 -0.24
CA TYR A 126 -10.65 -23.79 -1.10
C TYR A 126 -11.89 -22.88 -1.01
N GLU A 127 -13.09 -23.44 -1.01
CA GLU A 127 -14.34 -22.68 -0.87
C GLU A 127 -14.47 -22.00 0.51
N GLU A 128 -14.00 -22.64 1.58
CA GLU A 128 -14.07 -22.10 2.95
C GLU A 128 -12.98 -21.07 3.26
N TRP A 129 -11.76 -21.26 2.74
CA TRP A 129 -10.57 -20.49 3.16
C TRP A 129 -9.91 -19.70 2.03
N GLY A 130 -10.35 -19.87 0.77
CA GLY A 130 -9.71 -19.27 -0.40
C GLY A 130 -8.33 -19.87 -0.72
N HIS A 131 -7.98 -21.02 -0.12
CA HIS A 131 -6.69 -21.67 -0.32
C HIS A 131 -6.78 -23.21 -0.27
N PRO A 132 -6.01 -23.93 -1.10
CA PRO A 132 -6.04 -25.40 -1.15
C PRO A 132 -5.55 -26.08 0.13
N ASP A 133 -4.67 -25.41 0.87
CA ASP A 133 -4.00 -25.97 2.05
C ASP A 133 -4.87 -25.90 3.32
N GLY A 134 -6.07 -25.29 3.25
CA GLY A 134 -7.01 -25.15 4.36
C GLY A 134 -6.62 -24.05 5.35
N LYS A 135 -7.00 -24.21 6.63
CA LYS A 135 -6.75 -23.23 7.69
C LYS A 135 -5.25 -23.13 7.99
N GLN A 136 -4.63 -22.02 7.63
CA GLN A 136 -3.22 -21.71 7.92
C GLN A 136 -3.04 -21.15 9.33
#